data_AF-A0A3B1CSR8-F1
#
_entry.id   AF-A0A3B1CSR8-F1
#
_cell.length_a   1.000
_cell.length_b   1.000
_cell.length_c   1.000
_cell.angle_alpha   90.00
_cell.angle_beta   90.00
_cell.angle_gamma   90.00
#
_symmetry.space_group_name_H-M   'P 1'
#
loop_
_entity.id
_entity.type
_entity.pdbx_description
1 polymer ?
#
loop_
_entity_poly.entity_id
_entity_poly.type
_entity_poly.pdbx_seq_one_letter_code
_entity_poly.pdbx_strand_id
1 'polypeptide(L)'
;GTNPYLGYDDIDQTPFMFNGETDDRLPPNEKVIGIKESGFVKAYPYSITTKKRVINDELNGRYFVIFHSKGTVSALDSKFIMDSKDVGSTGVFIAVLDGKKLTFEYSGGKFMDIETSSIWDITGKAVMGTLRGKQLKKINSGDYFAFAWFAFNPDSKVYKE
;
A
#
# COMPACT_ATOMS: atom_id res chain seq x y z
N GLY A 1 1.44 -30.42 -4.38
CA GLY A 1 0.25 -29.62 -4.07
C GLY A 1 -0.04 -28.75 -5.27
N THR A 2 -1.26 -28.80 -5.79
CA THR A 2 -1.65 -28.06 -6.99
C THR A 2 -1.73 -26.57 -6.66
N ASN A 3 -0.98 -25.75 -7.39
CA ASN A 3 -0.96 -24.30 -7.23
C ASN A 3 -2.33 -23.74 -7.70
N PRO A 4 -3.17 -23.19 -6.81
CA PRO A 4 -4.51 -22.73 -7.16
C PRO A 4 -4.53 -21.36 -7.84
N TYR A 5 -3.37 -20.74 -8.09
CA TYR A 5 -3.23 -19.39 -8.63
C TYR A 5 -2.89 -19.34 -10.14
N LEU A 6 -2.90 -20.48 -10.82
CA LEU A 6 -2.65 -20.53 -12.26
C LEU A 6 -3.79 -19.80 -13.02
N GLY A 7 -3.47 -18.75 -13.80
CA GLY A 7 -4.42 -18.05 -14.68
C GLY A 7 -4.80 -16.61 -14.32
N TYR A 8 -4.20 -16.03 -13.27
CA TYR A 8 -4.44 -14.62 -12.88
C TYR A 8 -3.61 -13.59 -13.66
N ASP A 9 -2.70 -14.03 -14.54
CA ASP A 9 -1.81 -13.15 -15.30
C ASP A 9 -2.43 -12.67 -16.64
N ASP A 10 -3.60 -13.19 -17.02
CA ASP A 10 -4.36 -12.76 -18.20
C ASP A 10 -5.36 -11.65 -17.84
N ILE A 11 -5.02 -10.42 -18.24
CA ILE A 11 -5.80 -9.20 -17.94
C ILE A 11 -7.19 -9.21 -18.61
N ASP A 12 -7.37 -10.03 -19.65
CA ASP A 12 -8.58 -10.11 -20.47
C ASP A 12 -9.52 -11.28 -20.11
N GLN A 13 -9.26 -12.02 -19.02
CA GLN A 13 -10.14 -13.11 -18.58
C GLN A 13 -10.77 -12.84 -17.21
N THR A 14 -12.09 -13.04 -17.14
CA THR A 14 -12.80 -13.20 -15.87
C THR A 14 -12.10 -14.31 -15.07
N PRO A 15 -11.72 -14.09 -13.80
CA PRO A 15 -11.05 -15.11 -13.01
C PRO A 15 -11.82 -16.42 -13.05
N PHE A 16 -11.13 -17.50 -13.42
CA PHE A 16 -11.73 -18.83 -13.45
C PHE A 16 -12.25 -19.15 -12.03
N MET A 17 -13.58 -19.28 -11.89
CA MET A 17 -14.29 -19.64 -10.67
C MET A 17 -14.38 -18.60 -9.53
N PHE A 18 -14.61 -17.31 -9.83
CA PHE A 18 -15.31 -16.46 -8.86
C PHE A 18 -16.78 -16.25 -9.27
N ASN A 19 -17.67 -17.05 -8.68
CA ASN A 19 -19.13 -16.90 -8.77
C ASN A 19 -19.68 -16.09 -7.57
N GLY A 20 -18.88 -15.18 -7.00
CA GLY A 20 -19.31 -14.28 -5.94
C GLY A 20 -19.75 -12.93 -6.51
N GLU A 21 -20.48 -12.15 -5.72
CA GLU A 21 -20.79 -10.77 -6.08
C GLU A 21 -19.49 -9.97 -6.21
N THR A 22 -19.24 -9.41 -7.39
CA THR A 22 -18.15 -8.46 -7.59
C THR A 22 -18.54 -7.13 -6.97
N ASP A 23 -17.61 -6.53 -6.23
CA ASP A 23 -17.84 -5.23 -5.64
C ASP A 23 -17.58 -4.12 -6.67
N ASP A 24 -18.64 -3.44 -7.11
CA ASP A 24 -18.57 -2.42 -8.17
C ASP A 24 -17.81 -1.14 -7.76
N ARG A 25 -17.34 -1.02 -6.51
CA ARG A 25 -16.57 0.15 -6.06
C ARG A 25 -15.20 0.24 -6.71
N LEU A 26 -14.61 -0.87 -7.14
CA LEU A 26 -13.33 -0.94 -7.85
C LEU A 26 -13.35 -2.05 -8.91
N PRO A 27 -12.58 -1.90 -10.01
CA PRO A 27 -12.35 -3.02 -10.93
C PRO A 27 -11.85 -4.26 -10.17
N PRO A 28 -12.38 -5.47 -10.43
CA PRO A 28 -12.01 -6.67 -9.69
C PRO A 28 -10.49 -6.92 -9.62
N ASN A 29 -9.81 -6.70 -10.75
CA ASN A 29 -8.38 -6.91 -10.90
C ASN A 29 -7.52 -5.71 -10.46
N GLU A 30 -8.12 -4.63 -9.93
CA GLU A 30 -7.35 -3.55 -9.34
C GLU A 30 -6.62 -4.03 -8.09
N LYS A 31 -5.33 -3.67 -7.96
CA LYS A 31 -4.59 -3.90 -6.72
C LYS A 31 -4.98 -2.87 -5.67
N VAL A 32 -5.08 -3.31 -4.43
CA VAL A 32 -5.35 -2.47 -3.26
C VAL A 32 -4.35 -2.78 -2.16
N ILE A 33 -3.94 -1.74 -1.44
CA ILE A 33 -3.29 -1.91 -0.14
C ILE A 33 -4.43 -2.09 0.87
N GLY A 34 -4.55 -3.28 1.43
CA GLY A 34 -5.52 -3.59 2.48
C GLY A 34 -4.94 -3.31 3.85
N ILE A 35 -5.62 -2.49 4.65
CA ILE A 35 -5.30 -2.28 6.07
C ILE A 35 -6.44 -2.84 6.92
N LYS A 36 -6.08 -3.70 7.89
CA LYS A 36 -6.99 -4.28 8.88
C LYS A 36 -6.38 -4.11 10.27
N GLU A 37 -6.94 -3.20 11.03
CA GLU A 37 -6.56 -2.91 12.42
C GLU A 37 -7.81 -2.94 13.30
N SER A 38 -7.65 -3.11 14.62
CA SER A 38 -8.76 -3.13 15.57
C SER A 38 -9.59 -1.85 15.47
N GLY A 39 -10.76 -1.93 14.82
CA GLY A 39 -11.70 -0.83 14.64
C GLY A 39 -11.78 -0.22 13.23
N PHE A 40 -10.94 -0.62 12.27
CA PHE A 40 -11.13 -0.23 10.88
C PHE A 40 -10.57 -1.23 9.86
N VAL A 41 -11.27 -1.32 8.73
CA VAL A 41 -10.85 -2.09 7.56
C VAL A 41 -10.98 -1.17 6.35
N LYS A 42 -9.88 -0.90 5.66
CA LYS A 42 -9.87 0.06 4.54
C LYS A 42 -8.91 -0.40 3.43
N ALA A 43 -9.36 -0.27 2.19
CA ALA A 43 -8.60 -0.52 0.97
C ALA A 43 -8.13 0.79 0.35
N TYR A 44 -6.88 0.83 -0.11
CA TYR A 44 -6.29 1.96 -0.82
C TYR A 44 -5.94 1.52 -2.24
N PRO A 45 -6.65 2.02 -3.27
CA PRO A 45 -6.44 1.62 -4.65
C PRO A 45 -5.03 1.97 -5.15
N TYR A 46 -4.39 1.05 -5.86
CA TYR A 46 -3.07 1.27 -6.46
C TYR A 46 -3.10 2.41 -7.48
N SER A 47 -4.19 2.58 -8.22
CA SER A 47 -4.37 3.72 -9.15
C SER A 47 -4.17 5.08 -8.46
N ILE A 48 -4.52 5.18 -7.18
CA ILE A 48 -4.34 6.38 -6.36
C ILE A 48 -2.95 6.41 -5.73
N THR A 49 -2.52 5.32 -5.08
CA THR A 49 -1.27 5.32 -4.29
C THR A 49 -0.04 5.46 -5.17
N THR A 50 -0.05 4.87 -6.37
CA THR A 50 1.04 4.99 -7.36
C THR A 50 1.16 6.41 -7.90
N LYS A 51 0.05 7.15 -8.02
CA LYS A 51 0.02 8.54 -8.49
C LYS A 51 0.46 9.49 -7.38
N LYS A 52 -0.14 9.37 -6.19
CA LYS A 52 0.14 10.28 -5.06
C LYS A 52 1.49 10.04 -4.39
N ARG A 53 2.00 8.81 -4.40
CA ARG A 53 3.23 8.34 -3.73
C ARG A 53 3.19 8.41 -2.20
N VAL A 54 2.51 9.41 -1.64
CA VAL A 54 2.22 9.57 -0.23
C VAL A 54 0.73 9.78 -0.05
N ILE A 55 0.12 9.02 0.85
CA ILE A 55 -1.23 9.28 1.34
C ILE A 55 -1.14 9.46 2.85
N ASN A 56 -1.40 10.66 3.34
CA ASN A 56 -1.66 10.91 4.76
C ASN A 56 -3.15 10.72 4.99
N ASP A 57 -3.53 9.94 5.99
CA ASP A 57 -4.93 9.66 6.29
C ASP A 57 -5.13 9.48 7.80
N GLU A 58 -6.37 9.64 8.23
CA GLU A 58 -6.78 9.61 9.63
C GLU A 58 -7.99 8.68 9.77
N LEU A 59 -7.86 7.70 10.66
CA LEU A 59 -8.95 6.75 10.95
C LEU A 59 -9.09 6.61 12.46
N ASN A 60 -10.29 6.90 12.96
CA ASN A 60 -10.64 6.81 14.37
C ASN A 60 -9.63 7.56 15.28
N GLY A 61 -9.20 8.77 14.86
CA GLY A 61 -8.22 9.58 15.59
C GLY A 61 -6.77 9.08 15.54
N ARG A 62 -6.47 8.06 14.73
CA ARG A 62 -5.10 7.57 14.49
C ARG A 62 -4.61 8.08 13.13
N TYR A 63 -3.47 8.78 13.15
CA TYR A 63 -2.79 9.25 11.94
C TYR A 63 -1.87 8.16 11.38
N PHE A 64 -1.96 7.92 10.08
CA PHE A 64 -1.06 7.02 9.38
C PHE A 64 -0.71 7.58 8.01
N VAL A 65 0.33 6.99 7.45
CA VAL A 65 0.84 7.35 6.14
C VAL A 65 1.14 6.10 5.33
N ILE A 66 0.83 6.18 4.05
CA ILE A 66 1.18 5.18 3.05
C ILE A 66 2.26 5.77 2.15
N PHE A 67 3.39 5.08 2.07
CA PHE A 67 4.45 5.34 1.10
C PHE A 67 4.38 4.32 -0.02
N HIS A 68 4.49 4.79 -1.26
CA HIS A 68 4.47 3.94 -2.44
C HIS A 68 5.63 4.30 -3.37
N SER A 69 6.70 3.51 -3.33
CA SER A 69 7.83 3.67 -4.25
C SER A 69 7.51 3.08 -5.62
N LYS A 70 8.12 3.57 -6.70
CA LYS A 70 8.11 2.81 -7.97
C LYS A 70 8.90 1.52 -7.77
N GLY A 71 8.51 0.45 -8.44
CA GLY A 71 9.33 -0.74 -8.51
C GLY A 71 10.55 -0.40 -9.37
N THR A 72 11.73 -0.72 -8.89
CA THR A 72 12.87 -0.97 -9.76
C THR A 72 13.04 -2.46 -9.78
N VAL A 73 13.12 -3.05 -10.98
CA VAL A 73 13.41 -4.47 -11.23
C VAL A 73 14.39 -4.96 -10.18
N SER A 74 13.94 -5.83 -9.28
CA SER A 74 14.77 -6.35 -8.20
C SER A 74 15.87 -7.19 -8.85
N ALA A 75 17.07 -6.63 -8.98
CA ALA A 75 18.25 -7.29 -9.53
C ALA A 75 18.86 -8.33 -8.56
N LEU A 76 18.02 -8.98 -7.73
CA LEU A 76 18.47 -9.95 -6.73
C LEU A 76 17.71 -11.29 -6.71
N ASP A 77 16.64 -11.48 -7.49
CA ASP A 77 15.98 -12.80 -7.59
C ASP A 77 15.61 -13.16 -9.04
N SER A 78 16.63 -13.36 -9.87
CA SER A 78 16.50 -13.75 -11.29
C SER A 78 16.05 -15.20 -11.52
N LYS A 79 15.24 -15.81 -10.64
CA LYS A 79 14.76 -17.19 -10.85
C LYS A 79 13.28 -17.47 -10.61
N PHE A 80 12.47 -16.52 -10.15
CA PHE A 80 11.03 -16.76 -9.94
C PHE A 80 10.08 -15.61 -10.32
N ILE A 81 10.53 -14.63 -11.11
CA ILE A 81 9.67 -13.51 -11.49
C ILE A 81 9.67 -13.36 -13.01
N MET A 82 8.78 -14.09 -13.69
CA MET A 82 8.41 -13.79 -15.08
C MET A 82 7.02 -13.14 -15.23
N ASP A 83 6.23 -12.98 -14.15
CA ASP A 83 4.89 -12.38 -14.24
C ASP A 83 4.63 -11.15 -13.35
N SER A 84 5.54 -10.75 -12.45
CA SER A 84 5.33 -9.53 -11.65
C SER A 84 5.66 -8.27 -12.47
N LYS A 85 4.71 -7.81 -13.29
CA LYS A 85 4.70 -6.45 -13.84
C LYS A 85 4.79 -5.43 -12.70
N ASP A 86 5.94 -4.78 -12.60
CA ASP A 86 6.27 -3.54 -11.86
C ASP A 86 5.27 -3.13 -10.76
N VAL A 87 5.23 -3.92 -9.68
CA VAL A 87 4.46 -3.59 -8.47
C VAL A 87 5.42 -2.91 -7.53
N GLY A 88 5.34 -1.59 -7.42
CA GLY A 88 6.17 -0.82 -6.51
C GLY A 88 6.12 -1.30 -5.06
N SER A 89 7.13 -0.96 -4.27
CA SER A 89 7.15 -1.29 -2.85
C SER A 89 6.25 -0.35 -2.04
N THR A 90 5.41 -0.92 -1.18
CA THR A 90 4.50 -0.19 -0.28
C THR A 90 4.97 -0.27 1.17
N GLY A 91 4.90 0.85 1.89
CA GLY A 91 5.06 0.93 3.34
C GLY A 91 3.88 1.64 3.99
N VAL A 92 3.35 1.10 5.08
CA VAL A 92 2.24 1.70 5.84
C VAL A 92 2.66 1.89 7.29
N PHE A 93 2.52 3.11 7.81
CA PHE A 93 3.09 3.49 9.10
C PHE A 93 2.16 4.38 9.91
N ILE A 94 2.30 4.31 11.24
CA ILE A 94 1.74 5.32 12.14
C ILE A 94 2.53 6.62 11.95
N ALA A 95 1.82 7.69 11.59
CA ALA A 95 2.40 9.01 11.30
C ALA A 95 2.51 9.86 12.58
N VAL A 96 2.88 9.22 13.69
CA VAL A 96 3.13 9.85 14.99
C VAL A 96 4.45 9.33 15.52
N LEU A 97 5.37 10.25 15.79
CA LEU A 97 6.69 9.96 16.34
C LEU A 97 6.91 10.82 17.59
N ASP A 98 7.31 10.18 18.70
CA ASP A 98 7.57 10.87 19.97
C ASP A 98 6.43 11.82 20.40
N GLY A 99 5.17 11.39 20.18
CA GLY A 99 3.96 12.14 20.53
C GLY A 99 3.56 13.25 19.55
N LYS A 100 4.33 13.47 18.47
CA LYS A 100 4.04 14.49 17.45
C LYS A 100 3.54 13.83 16.18
N LYS A 101 2.43 14.36 15.64
CA LYS A 101 1.98 14.01 14.29
C LYS A 101 3.01 14.51 13.28
N LEU A 102 3.31 13.67 12.30
CA LEU A 102 4.09 14.02 11.11
C LEU A 102 3.18 13.95 9.88
N THR A 103 3.40 14.87 8.95
CA THR A 103 2.71 14.94 7.68
C THR A 103 3.74 14.82 6.58
N PHE A 104 3.52 13.90 5.65
CA PHE A 104 4.52 13.58 4.65
C PHE A 104 4.13 14.09 3.27
N GLU A 105 5.15 14.39 2.46
CA GLU A 105 5.03 14.66 1.05
C GLU A 105 6.06 13.86 0.26
N TYR A 106 5.78 13.66 -1.02
CA TYR A 106 6.73 13.09 -1.96
C TYR A 106 7.21 14.17 -2.93
N SER A 107 8.46 14.58 -2.78
CA SER A 107 9.06 15.64 -3.60
C SER A 107 10.48 15.26 -4.01
N GLY A 108 10.84 15.50 -5.26
CA GLY A 108 12.18 15.19 -5.77
C GLY A 108 12.61 13.73 -5.63
N GLY A 109 11.65 12.79 -5.65
CA GLY A 109 11.94 11.36 -5.48
C GLY A 109 12.11 10.89 -4.04
N LYS A 110 11.75 11.72 -3.05
CA LYS A 110 12.00 11.48 -1.63
C LYS A 110 10.72 11.61 -0.83
N PHE A 111 10.58 10.77 0.20
CA PHE A 111 9.57 10.96 1.24
C PHE A 111 10.12 11.95 2.26
N MET A 112 9.40 13.03 2.53
CA MET A 112 9.84 14.08 3.44
C MET A 112 8.70 14.44 4.39
N ASP A 113 8.99 14.60 5.68
CA ASP A 113 8.00 15.18 6.61
C ASP A 113 8.06 16.71 6.59
N ILE A 114 6.90 17.35 6.69
CA ILE A 114 6.75 18.81 6.61
C ILE A 114 7.25 19.49 7.88
N GLU A 115 7.07 18.84 9.04
CA GLU A 115 7.32 19.44 10.35
C GLU A 115 8.81 19.63 10.66
N THR A 116 9.67 18.75 10.14
CA THR A 116 11.12 18.77 10.41
C THR A 116 11.98 18.72 9.17
N SER A 117 11.37 18.55 7.99
CA SER A 117 12.07 18.38 6.70
C SER A 117 13.04 17.18 6.71
N SER A 118 12.80 16.18 7.56
CA SER A 118 13.60 14.95 7.54
C SER A 118 13.18 14.08 6.35
N ILE A 119 14.15 13.37 5.80
CA ILE A 119 13.94 12.50 4.64
C ILE A 119 13.87 11.06 5.10
N TRP A 120 12.90 10.34 4.56
CA TRP A 120 12.54 8.99 4.95
C TRP A 120 12.70 8.03 3.77
N ASP A 121 13.11 6.81 4.07
CA ASP A 121 13.06 5.71 3.10
C ASP A 121 11.69 5.01 3.09
N ILE A 122 11.51 4.11 2.13
CA ILE A 122 10.26 3.35 1.96
C ILE A 122 9.95 2.43 3.15
N THR A 123 10.92 2.15 4.02
CA THR A 123 10.76 1.32 5.22
C THR A 123 10.31 2.12 6.43
N GLY A 124 10.12 3.45 6.27
CA GLY A 124 9.71 4.34 7.35
C GLY A 124 10.85 4.71 8.28
N LYS A 125 12.10 4.63 7.81
CA LYS A 125 13.27 5.08 8.57
C LYS A 125 13.73 6.45 8.07
N ALA A 126 13.97 7.38 9.00
CA ALA A 126 14.55 8.66 8.68
C ALA A 126 16.04 8.48 8.35
N VAL A 127 16.43 8.78 7.11
CA VAL A 127 17.79 8.62 6.60
C VAL A 127 18.60 9.91 6.65
N MET A 128 17.93 11.08 6.63
CA MET A 128 18.55 12.40 6.72
C MET A 128 17.65 13.37 7.49
N GLY A 129 18.21 14.49 7.93
CA GLY A 129 17.50 15.52 8.69
C GLY A 129 17.58 15.31 10.21
N THR A 130 16.77 16.08 10.93
CA THR A 130 16.80 16.12 12.41
C THR A 130 16.34 14.83 13.06
N LEU A 131 15.48 14.05 12.38
CA LEU A 131 14.97 12.78 12.86
C LEU A 131 15.82 11.58 12.41
N ARG A 132 17.00 11.80 11.80
CA ARG A 132 17.85 10.72 11.28
C ARG A 132 18.04 9.58 12.30
N GLY A 133 17.80 8.35 11.84
CA GLY A 133 17.89 7.13 12.64
C GLY A 133 16.60 6.73 13.34
N LYS A 134 15.60 7.63 13.41
CA LYS A 134 14.27 7.31 13.94
C LYS A 134 13.50 6.41 12.96
N GLN A 135 12.56 5.65 13.51
CA GLN A 135 11.78 4.64 12.80
C GLN A 135 10.30 4.85 13.09
N LEU A 136 9.48 4.93 12.04
CA LEU A 136 8.02 4.90 12.19
C LEU A 136 7.56 3.48 12.52
N LYS A 137 6.50 3.39 13.32
CA LYS A 137 5.87 2.11 13.63
C LYS A 137 5.08 1.62 12.40
N LYS A 138 5.48 0.47 11.85
CA LYS A 138 4.78 -0.18 10.74
C LYS A 138 3.40 -0.69 11.17
N ILE A 139 2.42 -0.56 10.29
CA ILE A 139 1.07 -1.12 10.44
C ILE A 139 1.01 -2.43 9.67
N ASN A 140 0.23 -3.40 10.16
CA ASN A 140 -0.01 -4.61 9.40
C ASN A 140 -0.88 -4.29 8.17
N SER A 141 -0.31 -4.46 7.00
CA SER A 141 -0.96 -4.20 5.71
C SER A 141 -0.47 -5.22 4.68
N GLY A 142 -1.26 -5.44 3.63
CA GLY A 142 -0.87 -6.29 2.52
C GLY A 142 -1.39 -5.76 1.19
N ASP A 143 -0.79 -6.24 0.10
CA ASP A 143 -1.24 -5.94 -1.25
C ASP A 143 -2.14 -7.09 -1.72
N TYR A 144 -3.33 -6.73 -2.18
CA TYR A 144 -4.37 -7.69 -2.59
C TYR A 144 -4.96 -7.27 -3.93
N PHE A 145 -5.55 -8.22 -4.65
CA PHE A 145 -6.53 -7.86 -5.68
C PHE A 145 -7.85 -7.47 -5.01
N ALA A 146 -8.54 -6.47 -5.57
CA ALA A 146 -9.78 -5.93 -5.02
C ALA A 146 -10.85 -7.02 -4.84
N PHE A 147 -11.04 -7.89 -5.83
CA PHE A 147 -12.01 -9.00 -5.72
C PHE A 147 -11.73 -9.88 -4.50
N ALA A 148 -10.47 -10.25 -4.28
CA ALA A 148 -10.07 -11.11 -3.16
C ALA A 148 -10.23 -10.37 -1.83
N TRP A 149 -9.82 -9.11 -1.78
CA TRP A 149 -9.95 -8.31 -0.56
C TRP A 149 -11.40 -8.14 -0.13
N PHE A 150 -12.29 -7.78 -1.06
CA PHE A 150 -13.71 -7.56 -0.77
C PHE A 150 -14.47 -8.84 -0.47
N ALA A 151 -14.08 -9.98 -1.06
CA ALA A 151 -14.66 -11.28 -0.69
C ALA A 151 -14.49 -11.61 0.81
N PHE A 152 -13.38 -11.20 1.43
CA PHE A 152 -13.12 -11.42 2.85
C PHE A 152 -13.40 -10.19 3.74
N ASN A 153 -13.56 -9.01 3.16
CA ASN A 153 -13.78 -7.75 3.88
C ASN A 153 -14.79 -6.85 3.14
N PRO A 154 -16.05 -7.29 2.99
CA PRO A 154 -17.05 -6.58 2.17
C PRO A 154 -17.35 -5.18 2.70
N ASP A 155 -17.40 -5.01 4.02
CA ASP A 155 -17.66 -3.71 4.66
C ASP A 155 -16.44 -2.78 4.69
N SER A 156 -15.31 -3.19 4.10
CA SER A 156 -14.13 -2.34 4.08
C SER A 156 -14.41 -1.03 3.35
N LYS A 157 -13.94 0.08 3.92
CA LYS A 157 -14.02 1.37 3.26
C LYS A 157 -13.03 1.40 2.09
N VAL A 158 -13.34 2.16 1.05
CA VAL A 158 -12.41 2.42 -0.05
C VAL A 158 -11.91 3.85 0.09
N TYR A 159 -10.60 4.05 0.04
CA TYR A 159 -10.02 5.39 -0.01
C TYR A 159 -10.46 6.09 -1.29
N LYS A 160 -10.94 7.33 -1.14
CA LYS A 160 -11.30 8.24 -2.23
C LYS A 160 -10.56 9.56 -1.98
N GLU A 161 -10.18 10.24 -3.06
CA GLU A 161 -9.57 11.58 -2.98
C GLU A 161 -10.54 12.64 -2.47
#